data_AF-A0A371PV37-F1
#
_entry.id   AF-A0A371PV37-F1
#
_cell.length_a   1.000
_cell.length_b   1.000
_cell.length_c   1.000
_cell.angle_alpha   90.00
_cell.angle_beta   90.00
_cell.angle_gamma   90.00
#
_symmetry.space_group_name_H-M   'P 1'
#
loop_
_entity.id
_entity.type
_entity.pdbx_description
1 polymer ?
#
loop_
_entity_poly.entity_id
_entity_poly.type
_entity_poly.pdbx_seq_one_letter_code
_entity_poly.pdbx_strand_id
1 'polypeptide(L)'
;MHGVGGTTPQEMLRDPRVQLITGDDTAACYRRTEDADAEQRPDDYRGEPVREAYCWSNLTSGNGARALWLILLPFMVANLAHWMRPAAPPEHRAQRIYDLLVRILALTLTVLLAAAACEVALDLTAWQCAGTAVCVAGKSWLGFLSPDNSGWWSAPGRRLALASVVPLLVIGFLSWLSHRTWSAYESASPPPRLPGTSRYTPVAERTALSLDGFWYGRRLVARLRAAHTTAGVLTIAVVLLAAGAKADRRTGGYTTLALTGRALTALVILLAAATLVVVWRTARSEAAPDDESDRLIVRALPYAALGVLALIAVHTGWARPGARSHGPLPGSAAFGGIAVFQGLVVLALAVTAWVLQRAARDDARTALRGMGGPAVALLACAVGGVLSGGVAQRFADWMDGGATPGQVDAPIPGPPVLLSWQASVIPALLVVVAVVAVLAAVRVVIVRGRVAKDVPGLYDPREHPDERRTKRIAGTIAGAGLTDAAPVLVAATAAVTLVLGAGAVAGAWLTERAPG
;
A
#
# COMPACT_ATOMS: atom_id res chain seq x y z
N MET A 1 1.91 6.41 28.14
CA MET A 1 2.42 6.33 26.76
C MET A 1 1.70 7.37 25.91
N HIS A 2 2.41 8.12 25.06
CA HIS A 2 1.79 9.03 24.09
C HIS A 2 2.55 8.96 22.76
N GLY A 3 1.85 9.08 21.64
CA GLY A 3 2.49 9.14 20.32
C GLY A 3 1.67 9.71 19.19
N VAL A 4 0.55 10.37 19.51
CA VAL A 4 -0.19 11.21 18.57
C VAL A 4 -0.42 12.55 19.26
N GLY A 5 -0.14 13.66 18.57
CA GLY A 5 -0.31 15.01 19.11
C GLY A 5 0.93 15.68 19.71
N GLY A 6 2.12 15.08 19.55
CA GLY A 6 3.39 15.75 19.87
C GLY A 6 3.75 15.85 21.35
N THR A 7 2.99 15.22 22.25
CA THR A 7 3.26 15.25 23.70
C THR A 7 4.68 14.79 24.00
N THR A 8 5.42 15.62 24.74
CA THR A 8 6.83 15.40 25.05
C THR A 8 7.00 14.47 26.26
N PRO A 9 8.14 13.77 26.40
CA PRO A 9 8.42 12.99 27.59
C PRO A 9 8.41 13.85 28.88
N GLN A 10 8.79 15.13 28.79
CA GLN A 10 8.73 16.08 29.90
C GLN A 10 7.30 16.34 30.37
N GLU A 11 6.37 16.53 29.43
CA GLU A 11 4.95 16.70 29.75
C GLU A 11 4.35 15.43 30.35
N MET A 12 4.73 14.25 29.83
CA MET A 12 4.25 12.96 30.34
C MET A 12 4.73 12.68 31.76
N LEU A 13 6.01 12.94 32.05
CA LEU A 13 6.63 12.71 33.36
C LEU A 13 6.41 13.88 34.31
N ARG A 14 5.91 15.01 33.81
CA ARG A 14 5.78 16.30 34.52
C ARG A 14 7.12 16.75 35.14
N ASP A 15 8.21 16.49 34.42
CA ASP A 15 9.57 16.87 34.84
C ASP A 15 10.35 17.37 33.62
N PRO A 16 10.99 18.55 33.69
CA PRO A 16 11.81 19.05 32.59
C PRO A 16 13.09 18.23 32.34
N ARG A 17 13.57 17.47 33.34
CA ARG A 17 14.81 16.70 33.30
C ARG A 17 14.49 15.24 33.06
N VAL A 18 14.59 14.84 31.79
CA VAL A 18 14.36 13.47 31.36
C VAL A 18 15.60 12.91 30.68
N GLN A 19 15.80 11.61 30.81
CA GLN A 19 16.91 10.89 30.21
C GLN A 19 16.38 9.76 29.31
N LEU A 20 16.99 9.61 28.14
CA LEU A 20 16.75 8.50 27.22
C LEU A 20 17.29 7.21 27.83
N ILE A 21 16.43 6.21 27.99
CA ILE A 21 16.80 4.90 28.54
C ILE A 21 17.03 3.88 27.42
N THR A 22 16.13 3.86 26.43
CA THR A 22 16.23 2.97 25.28
C THR A 22 15.43 3.50 24.09
N GLY A 23 15.80 3.09 22.89
CA GLY A 23 15.21 3.54 21.63
C GLY A 23 16.05 4.60 20.92
N ASP A 24 15.40 5.42 20.11
CA ASP A 24 16.02 6.47 19.30
C ASP A 24 15.17 7.74 19.26
N ASP A 25 15.59 8.72 18.44
CA ASP A 25 14.86 9.98 18.25
C ASP A 25 13.46 9.80 17.62
N THR A 26 13.13 8.60 17.13
CA THR A 26 11.84 8.29 16.50
C THR A 26 10.86 7.68 17.50
N ALA A 27 11.30 6.69 18.28
CA ALA A 27 10.53 6.07 19.34
C ALA A 27 11.45 5.61 20.48
N ALA A 28 11.14 6.06 21.69
CA ALA A 28 12.02 5.87 22.84
C ALA A 28 11.26 5.84 24.17
N CYS A 29 11.88 5.17 25.15
CA CYS A 29 11.50 5.24 26.56
C CYS A 29 12.39 6.24 27.29
N TYR A 30 11.75 7.15 28.01
CA TYR A 30 12.39 8.16 28.83
C TYR A 30 12.02 7.94 30.30
N ARG A 31 12.94 8.29 31.19
CA ARG A 31 12.69 8.41 32.63
C ARG A 31 13.06 9.80 33.11
N ARG A 32 12.62 10.15 34.32
CA ARG A 32 13.17 11.32 35.02
C ARG A 32 14.64 11.05 35.31
N THR A 33 15.46 12.09 35.32
CA THR A 33 16.91 11.92 35.57
C THR A 33 17.21 11.25 36.91
N GLU A 34 16.37 11.46 37.93
CA GLU A 34 16.47 10.80 39.25
C GLU A 34 16.14 9.29 39.23
N ASP A 35 15.38 8.85 38.22
CA ASP A 35 14.90 7.48 38.05
C ASP A 35 15.76 6.70 37.02
N ALA A 36 16.79 7.33 36.45
CA ALA A 36 17.54 6.79 35.32
C ALA A 36 18.39 5.55 35.66
N ASP A 37 18.85 5.45 36.91
CA ASP A 37 19.66 4.37 37.46
C ASP A 37 18.86 3.45 38.39
N ALA A 38 17.52 3.44 38.28
CA ALA A 38 16.64 2.72 39.21
C ALA A 38 16.98 1.23 39.37
N GLU A 39 17.50 0.57 38.33
CA GLU A 39 17.97 -0.82 38.36
C GLU A 39 19.16 -1.04 39.31
N GLN A 40 19.95 0.00 39.57
CA GLN A 40 21.10 -0.04 40.48
C GLN A 40 20.69 0.22 41.94
N ARG A 41 19.49 0.74 42.17
CA ARG A 41 18.94 1.08 43.49
C ARG A 41 17.56 0.45 43.72
N PRO A 42 17.43 -0.89 43.65
CA PRO A 42 16.13 -1.56 43.72
C PRO A 42 15.41 -1.35 45.06
N ASP A 43 16.15 -1.06 46.14
CA ASP A 43 15.59 -0.84 47.47
C ASP A 43 14.76 0.45 47.56
N ASP A 44 15.11 1.47 46.78
CA ASP A 44 14.40 2.77 46.73
C ASP A 44 13.00 2.65 46.10
N TYR A 45 12.74 1.58 45.34
CA TYR A 45 11.52 1.37 44.57
C TYR A 45 10.71 0.14 45.00
N ARG A 46 10.98 -0.43 46.20
CA ARG A 46 10.28 -1.63 46.70
C ARG A 46 8.75 -1.47 46.85
N GLY A 47 8.23 -0.25 46.85
CA GLY A 47 6.80 0.06 47.00
C GLY A 47 6.13 0.75 45.81
N GLU A 48 6.89 1.19 44.79
CA GLU A 48 6.36 1.97 43.68
C GLU A 48 7.01 1.59 42.34
N PRO A 49 6.25 1.50 41.24
CA PRO A 49 6.83 1.25 39.92
C PRO A 49 7.62 2.47 39.43
N VAL A 50 8.77 2.22 38.81
CA VAL A 50 9.55 3.25 38.11
C VAL A 50 8.70 3.83 36.97
N ARG A 51 8.58 5.16 36.94
CA ARG A 51 7.74 5.85 35.94
C ARG A 51 8.50 6.05 34.65
N GLU A 52 7.98 5.52 33.56
CA GLU A 52 8.55 5.67 32.22
C GLU A 52 7.58 6.36 31.27
N ALA A 53 8.12 7.25 30.44
CA ALA A 53 7.42 7.82 29.30
C ALA A 53 7.91 7.16 28.01
N TYR A 54 7.09 6.25 27.47
CA TYR A 54 7.23 5.82 26.09
C TYR A 54 6.63 6.89 25.15
N CYS A 55 7.52 7.51 24.36
CA CYS A 55 7.22 8.54 23.38
C CYS A 55 7.47 7.99 21.97
N TRP A 56 6.46 8.06 21.11
CA TRP A 56 6.54 7.58 19.73
C TRP A 56 5.92 8.56 18.72
N SER A 57 5.79 9.83 19.10
CA SER A 57 5.19 10.90 18.29
C SER A 57 5.91 11.12 16.97
N ASN A 58 7.23 10.89 16.92
CA ASN A 58 8.01 11.06 15.69
C ASN A 58 7.74 9.98 14.64
N LEU A 59 7.16 8.83 15.00
CA LEU A 59 6.59 7.88 14.03
C LEU A 59 5.42 8.50 13.25
N THR A 60 4.63 9.39 13.88
CA THR A 60 3.38 9.92 13.33
C THR A 60 3.39 11.42 13.05
N SER A 61 4.42 12.20 13.45
CA SER A 61 4.44 13.68 13.25
C SER A 61 5.72 14.38 12.68
N GLY A 62 6.81 13.70 12.28
CA GLY A 62 8.13 14.37 12.16
C GLY A 62 8.76 14.88 10.83
N ASN A 63 8.22 14.78 9.59
CA ASN A 63 8.97 15.28 8.41
C ASN A 63 8.16 15.62 7.13
N GLY A 64 8.62 16.61 6.34
CA GLY A 64 8.03 17.09 5.08
C GLY A 64 8.11 16.11 3.91
N ALA A 65 8.97 15.09 3.98
CA ALA A 65 9.01 13.96 3.04
C ALA A 65 7.71 13.10 3.05
N ARG A 66 6.72 13.42 3.89
CA ARG A 66 5.42 12.73 3.98
C ARG A 66 4.58 12.76 2.72
N ALA A 67 4.71 13.77 1.87
CA ALA A 67 3.97 13.79 0.60
C ALA A 67 4.29 12.53 -0.24
N LEU A 68 5.53 12.03 -0.17
CA LEU A 68 5.95 10.79 -0.84
C LEU A 68 5.26 9.54 -0.26
N TRP A 69 4.75 9.58 0.97
CA TRP A 69 4.03 8.46 1.58
C TRP A 69 2.63 8.26 0.99
N LEU A 70 2.05 9.29 0.35
CA LEU A 70 0.74 9.15 -0.30
C LEU A 70 0.76 8.09 -1.40
N ILE A 71 1.91 7.88 -2.06
CA ILE A 71 2.11 6.79 -3.04
C ILE A 71 1.99 5.42 -2.36
N LEU A 72 2.39 5.31 -1.08
CA LEU A 72 2.32 4.09 -0.29
C LEU A 72 0.99 3.92 0.46
N LEU A 73 0.09 4.90 0.39
CA LEU A 73 -1.19 4.89 1.09
C LEU A 73 -2.03 3.62 0.80
N PRO A 74 -2.15 3.12 -0.46
CA PRO A 74 -2.84 1.85 -0.71
C PRO A 74 -2.29 0.69 0.11
N PHE A 75 -0.96 0.59 0.22
CA PHE A 75 -0.29 -0.48 0.96
C PHE A 75 -0.47 -0.33 2.48
N MET A 76 -0.41 0.91 2.99
CA MET A 76 -0.67 1.20 4.40
C MET A 76 -2.10 0.79 4.79
N VAL A 77 -3.08 1.12 3.95
CA VAL A 77 -4.49 0.75 4.20
C VAL A 77 -4.68 -0.76 4.08
N ALA A 78 -4.07 -1.41 3.08
CA ALA A 78 -4.12 -2.88 2.95
C ALA A 78 -3.51 -3.60 4.15
N ASN A 79 -2.45 -3.04 4.77
CA ASN A 79 -1.82 -3.59 5.97
C ASN A 79 -2.78 -3.64 7.17
N LEU A 80 -3.75 -2.71 7.26
CA LEU A 80 -4.78 -2.74 8.30
C LEU A 80 -5.68 -3.97 8.17
N ALA A 81 -5.92 -4.46 6.95
CA ALA A 81 -6.82 -5.59 6.71
C ALA A 81 -6.40 -6.85 7.48
N HIS A 82 -5.09 -7.13 7.55
CA HIS A 82 -4.56 -8.27 8.29
C HIS A 82 -4.92 -8.20 9.79
N TRP A 83 -4.77 -7.03 10.40
CA TRP A 83 -5.04 -6.82 11.83
C TRP A 83 -6.54 -6.73 12.16
N MET A 84 -7.38 -6.45 11.17
CA MET A 84 -8.85 -6.43 11.30
C MET A 84 -9.50 -7.80 11.04
N ARG A 85 -8.70 -8.86 10.94
CA ARG A 85 -9.18 -10.25 10.82
C ARG A 85 -10.01 -10.63 12.07
N PRO A 86 -11.17 -11.29 11.93
CA PRO A 86 -11.95 -11.75 13.08
C PRO A 86 -11.17 -12.74 13.96
N ALA A 87 -11.35 -12.65 15.29
CA ALA A 87 -10.65 -13.43 16.30
C ALA A 87 -11.20 -14.87 16.44
N ALA A 88 -11.18 -15.65 15.36
CA ALA A 88 -11.56 -17.06 15.37
C ALA A 88 -10.50 -17.92 16.11
N PRO A 89 -10.81 -19.19 16.46
CA PRO A 89 -9.83 -20.11 17.06
C PRO A 89 -8.53 -20.20 16.23
N PRO A 90 -7.33 -20.22 16.87
CA PRO A 90 -6.03 -20.16 16.17
C PRO A 90 -5.82 -21.22 15.09
N GLU A 91 -6.39 -22.42 15.28
CA GLU A 91 -6.23 -23.55 14.36
C GLU A 91 -7.20 -23.52 13.17
N HIS A 92 -8.11 -22.55 13.11
CA HIS A 92 -9.13 -22.49 12.08
C HIS A 92 -8.49 -22.21 10.70
N ARG A 93 -8.66 -23.15 9.76
CA ARG A 93 -8.03 -23.10 8.41
C ARG A 93 -8.29 -21.79 7.66
N ALA A 94 -9.46 -21.17 7.86
CA ALA A 94 -9.81 -19.89 7.25
C ALA A 94 -8.89 -18.72 7.66
N GLN A 95 -8.16 -18.81 8.78
CA GLN A 95 -7.17 -17.78 9.13
C GLN A 95 -6.02 -17.72 8.12
N ARG A 96 -5.50 -18.89 7.71
CA ARG A 96 -4.43 -18.98 6.69
C ARG A 96 -4.92 -18.50 5.33
N ILE A 97 -6.16 -18.83 4.97
CA ILE A 97 -6.78 -18.36 3.72
C ILE A 97 -6.92 -16.84 3.74
N TYR A 98 -7.38 -16.26 4.84
CA TYR A 98 -7.50 -14.81 5.00
C TYR A 98 -6.16 -14.12 4.82
N ASP A 99 -5.11 -14.60 5.48
CA ASP A 99 -3.76 -14.03 5.38
C ASP A 99 -3.18 -14.13 3.97
N LEU A 100 -3.41 -15.26 3.30
CA LEU A 100 -3.02 -15.44 1.91
C LEU A 100 -3.73 -14.44 1.00
N LEU A 101 -5.04 -14.26 1.15
CA LEU A 101 -5.82 -13.34 0.34
C LEU A 101 -5.38 -11.89 0.54
N VAL A 102 -5.09 -11.45 1.78
CA VAL A 102 -4.56 -10.11 2.05
C VAL A 102 -3.21 -9.91 1.36
N ARG A 103 -2.33 -10.92 1.37
CA ARG A 103 -1.02 -10.83 0.70
C ARG A 103 -1.13 -10.83 -0.82
N ILE A 104 -2.01 -11.66 -1.38
CA ILE A 104 -2.31 -11.63 -2.82
C ILE A 104 -2.83 -10.24 -3.19
N LEU A 105 -3.77 -9.69 -2.43
CA LEU A 105 -4.29 -8.34 -2.65
C LEU A 105 -3.16 -7.29 -2.65
N ALA A 106 -2.29 -7.31 -1.64
CA ALA A 106 -1.14 -6.41 -1.56
C ALA A 106 -0.18 -6.58 -2.76
N LEU A 107 0.01 -7.82 -3.25
CA LEU A 107 0.81 -8.08 -4.45
C LEU A 107 0.16 -7.48 -5.69
N THR A 108 -1.17 -7.55 -5.83
CA THR A 108 -1.88 -6.89 -6.95
C THR A 108 -1.73 -5.37 -6.92
N LEU A 109 -1.67 -4.75 -5.73
CA LEU A 109 -1.39 -3.31 -5.61
C LEU A 109 0.02 -2.96 -6.12
N THR A 110 0.98 -3.88 -5.98
CA THR A 110 2.33 -3.71 -6.53
C THR A 110 2.34 -3.81 -8.05
N VAL A 111 1.60 -4.79 -8.59
CA VAL A 111 1.40 -4.92 -10.04
C VAL A 111 0.71 -3.67 -10.59
N LEU A 112 -0.33 -3.16 -9.92
CA LEU A 112 -1.03 -1.94 -10.31
C LEU A 112 -0.11 -0.72 -10.31
N LEU A 113 0.67 -0.53 -9.24
CA LEU A 113 1.65 0.56 -9.15
C LEU A 113 2.69 0.49 -10.28
N ALA A 114 3.28 -0.69 -10.51
CA ALA A 114 4.26 -0.90 -11.56
C ALA A 114 3.64 -0.69 -12.96
N ALA A 115 2.42 -1.19 -13.18
CA ALA A 115 1.68 -0.99 -14.42
C ALA A 115 1.37 0.49 -14.67
N ALA A 116 0.98 1.26 -13.64
CA ALA A 116 0.75 2.69 -13.75
C ALA A 116 2.03 3.47 -14.07
N ALA A 117 3.17 3.08 -13.49
CA ALA A 117 4.47 3.66 -13.85
C ALA A 117 4.87 3.31 -15.30
N CYS A 118 4.58 2.08 -15.76
CA CYS A 118 4.74 1.69 -17.15
C CYS A 118 3.81 2.46 -18.09
N GLU A 119 2.56 2.71 -17.70
CA GLU A 119 1.61 3.48 -18.48
C GLU A 119 2.16 4.88 -18.79
N VAL A 120 2.63 5.58 -17.75
CA VAL A 120 3.23 6.92 -17.90
C VAL A 120 4.50 6.90 -18.75
N ALA A 121 5.45 6.03 -18.42
CA ALA A 121 6.78 6.06 -19.02
C ALA A 121 6.84 5.33 -20.38
N LEU A 122 6.26 4.14 -20.48
CA LEU A 122 6.34 3.31 -21.69
C LEU A 122 5.22 3.65 -22.66
N ASP A 123 3.95 3.70 -22.22
CA ASP A 123 2.84 3.95 -23.15
C ASP A 123 2.76 5.43 -23.55
N LEU A 124 2.40 6.31 -22.62
CA LEU A 124 2.17 7.73 -22.92
C LEU A 124 3.43 8.44 -23.46
N THR A 125 4.58 8.22 -22.83
CA THR A 125 5.82 8.92 -23.20
C THR A 125 6.53 8.27 -24.38
N ALA A 126 6.95 7.01 -24.26
CA ALA A 126 7.85 6.39 -25.21
C ALA A 126 7.17 5.76 -26.43
N TRP A 127 5.92 5.32 -26.30
CA TRP A 127 5.17 4.66 -27.37
C TRP A 127 4.27 5.63 -28.13
N GLN A 128 3.42 6.37 -27.42
CA GLN A 128 2.47 7.30 -28.04
C GLN A 128 3.16 8.61 -28.42
N CYS A 129 3.59 9.44 -27.45
CA CYS A 129 4.08 10.78 -27.76
C CYS A 129 5.40 10.78 -28.53
N ALA A 130 6.42 10.05 -28.07
CA ALA A 130 7.69 9.92 -28.82
C ALA A 130 7.52 9.20 -30.18
N GLY A 131 6.38 8.52 -30.38
CA GLY A 131 5.97 7.94 -31.65
C GLY A 131 5.32 8.92 -32.63
N THR A 132 4.88 10.09 -32.15
CA THR A 132 4.11 11.08 -32.92
C THR A 132 4.88 12.39 -33.00
N ALA A 133 5.32 12.77 -34.21
CA ALA A 133 6.11 13.98 -34.46
C ALA A 133 5.45 15.26 -33.89
N VAL A 134 4.13 15.41 -34.07
CA VAL A 134 3.36 16.54 -33.54
C VAL A 134 3.42 16.62 -32.01
N CYS A 135 3.37 15.48 -31.31
CA CYS A 135 3.47 15.47 -29.85
C CYS A 135 4.90 15.82 -29.37
N VAL A 136 5.93 15.39 -30.09
CA VAL A 136 7.34 15.72 -29.79
C VAL A 136 7.67 17.19 -30.09
N ALA A 137 6.94 17.84 -30.99
CA ALA A 137 7.16 19.24 -31.31
C ALA A 137 7.15 20.13 -30.05
N GLY A 138 8.18 20.96 -29.89
CA GLY A 138 8.37 21.79 -28.69
C GLY A 138 8.92 21.06 -27.46
N LYS A 139 9.13 19.73 -27.51
CA LYS A 139 9.69 18.92 -26.42
C LYS A 139 11.10 18.44 -26.76
N SER A 140 12.08 19.34 -26.66
CA SER A 140 13.49 19.09 -27.04
C SER A 140 14.10 17.85 -26.37
N TRP A 141 13.71 17.55 -25.13
CA TRP A 141 14.14 16.38 -24.37
C TRP A 141 13.64 15.03 -24.95
N LEU A 142 12.61 15.03 -25.81
CA LEU A 142 12.12 13.87 -26.55
C LEU A 142 12.64 13.82 -28.00
N GLY A 143 13.29 14.87 -28.49
CA GLY A 143 13.68 15.00 -29.89
C GLY A 143 14.52 13.82 -30.39
N PHE A 144 15.47 13.34 -29.61
CA PHE A 144 16.33 12.20 -29.99
C PHE A 144 15.58 10.86 -30.13
N LEU A 145 14.36 10.77 -29.58
CA LEU A 145 13.47 9.63 -29.73
C LEU A 145 12.57 9.79 -30.97
N SER A 146 12.40 10.98 -31.53
CA SER A 146 11.48 11.25 -32.64
C SER A 146 11.69 10.33 -33.85
N PRO A 147 10.62 9.83 -34.50
CA PRO A 147 10.74 9.07 -35.73
C PRO A 147 11.42 9.88 -36.86
N ASP A 148 11.24 11.20 -36.91
CA ASP A 148 11.74 12.07 -37.98
C ASP A 148 13.26 12.14 -38.04
N ASN A 149 13.92 11.95 -36.90
CA ASN A 149 15.38 12.03 -36.81
C ASN A 149 16.06 10.75 -37.31
N SER A 150 15.31 9.66 -37.56
CA SER A 150 15.82 8.35 -38.01
C SER A 150 17.00 7.77 -37.21
N GLY A 151 17.27 8.32 -36.01
CA GLY A 151 18.43 7.97 -35.18
C GLY A 151 18.29 6.61 -34.49
N TRP A 152 19.37 6.14 -33.86
CA TRP A 152 19.41 4.83 -33.19
C TRP A 152 18.25 4.60 -32.20
N TRP A 153 17.85 5.65 -31.47
CA TRP A 153 16.79 5.62 -30.46
C TRP A 153 15.38 5.83 -31.01
N SER A 154 15.22 6.05 -32.33
CA SER A 154 13.90 6.22 -32.96
C SER A 154 13.12 4.91 -33.12
N ALA A 155 13.78 3.76 -32.97
CA ALA A 155 13.09 2.47 -33.06
C ALA A 155 12.18 2.24 -31.83
N PRO A 156 10.88 1.89 -32.01
CA PRO A 156 9.92 1.75 -30.90
C PRO A 156 10.41 0.87 -29.74
N GLY A 157 11.02 -0.27 -30.06
CA GLY A 157 11.53 -1.20 -29.05
C GLY A 157 12.68 -0.63 -28.20
N ARG A 158 13.53 0.22 -28.78
CA ARG A 158 14.65 0.86 -28.05
C ARG A 158 14.16 2.00 -27.17
N ARG A 159 13.15 2.76 -27.62
CA ARG A 159 12.46 3.77 -26.78
C ARG A 159 11.87 3.12 -25.54
N LEU A 160 11.16 2.00 -25.71
CA LEU A 160 10.57 1.25 -24.60
C LEU A 160 11.62 0.70 -23.64
N ALA A 161 12.72 0.14 -24.15
CA ALA A 161 13.83 -0.34 -23.33
C ALA A 161 14.44 0.79 -22.49
N LEU A 162 14.67 1.96 -23.09
CA LEU A 162 15.17 3.14 -22.37
C LEU A 162 14.17 3.64 -21.33
N ALA A 163 12.89 3.77 -21.71
CA ALA A 163 11.84 4.26 -20.81
C ALA A 163 11.58 3.33 -19.62
N SER A 164 11.88 2.02 -19.75
CA SER A 164 11.78 1.04 -18.66
C SER A 164 12.67 1.34 -17.46
N VAL A 165 13.69 2.19 -17.62
CA VAL A 165 14.50 2.69 -16.51
C VAL A 165 13.65 3.44 -15.49
N VAL A 166 12.63 4.19 -15.91
CA VAL A 166 11.78 4.98 -15.00
C VAL A 166 11.00 4.09 -14.01
N PRO A 167 10.15 3.13 -14.44
CA PRO A 167 9.48 2.24 -13.49
C PRO A 167 10.48 1.37 -12.73
N LEU A 168 11.63 1.01 -13.30
CA LEU A 168 12.68 0.27 -12.59
C LEU A 168 13.29 1.09 -11.45
N LEU A 169 13.51 2.39 -11.64
CA LEU A 169 13.97 3.30 -10.59
C LEU A 169 12.93 3.43 -9.47
N VAL A 170 11.64 3.50 -9.80
CA VAL A 170 10.57 3.50 -8.79
C VAL A 170 10.60 2.22 -7.96
N ILE A 171 10.64 1.05 -8.60
CA ILE A 171 10.71 -0.24 -7.90
C ILE A 171 12.01 -0.38 -7.11
N GLY A 172 13.14 0.04 -7.67
CA GLY A 172 14.44 0.03 -7.00
C GLY A 172 14.48 0.92 -5.76
N PHE A 173 13.93 2.14 -5.86
CA PHE A 173 13.81 3.06 -4.74
C PHE A 173 12.93 2.49 -3.62
N LEU A 174 11.77 1.92 -3.96
CA LEU A 174 10.89 1.28 -2.97
C LEU A 174 11.52 0.04 -2.34
N SER A 175 12.26 -0.76 -3.12
CA SER A 175 13.00 -1.92 -2.62
C SER A 175 14.12 -1.48 -1.66
N TRP A 176 14.85 -0.42 -1.99
CA TRP A 176 15.85 0.18 -1.12
C TRP A 176 15.24 0.72 0.18
N LEU A 177 14.13 1.46 0.09
CA LEU A 177 13.44 1.99 1.27
C LEU A 177 12.95 0.85 2.16
N SER A 178 12.37 -0.20 1.57
CA SER A 178 11.94 -1.40 2.28
C SER A 178 13.11 -2.17 2.91
N HIS A 179 14.29 -2.20 2.28
CA HIS A 179 15.51 -2.75 2.88
C HIS A 179 15.95 -1.95 4.11
N ARG A 180 15.95 -0.63 4.00
CA ARG A 180 16.36 0.26 5.09
C ARG A 180 15.43 0.10 6.30
N THR A 181 14.12 0.13 6.10
CA THR A 181 13.15 0.00 7.20
C THR A 181 13.17 -1.40 7.84
N TRP A 182 13.27 -2.45 7.03
CA TRP A 182 13.42 -3.81 7.53
C TRP A 182 14.70 -3.99 8.35
N SER A 183 15.82 -3.44 7.87
CA SER A 183 17.10 -3.53 8.60
C SER A 183 17.03 -2.81 9.95
N ALA A 184 16.35 -1.67 10.02
CA ALA A 184 16.26 -0.88 11.25
C ALA A 184 15.31 -1.49 12.28
N TYR A 185 14.12 -1.95 11.87
CA TYR A 185 13.04 -2.30 12.81
C TYR A 185 12.76 -3.81 12.92
N GLU A 186 12.94 -4.57 11.82
CA GLU A 186 12.52 -5.98 11.75
C GLU A 186 13.69 -6.97 11.86
N SER A 187 14.93 -6.48 11.80
CA SER A 187 16.12 -7.33 11.88
C SER A 187 16.62 -7.57 13.31
N ALA A 188 16.12 -6.78 14.27
CA ALA A 188 16.40 -6.94 15.69
C ALA A 188 15.72 -8.21 16.23
N SER A 189 16.50 -9.07 16.86
CA SER A 189 15.94 -10.20 17.61
C SER A 189 15.35 -9.67 18.92
N PRO A 190 14.13 -10.09 19.32
CA PRO A 190 13.61 -9.81 20.64
C PRO A 190 14.65 -10.23 21.70
N PRO A 191 14.91 -9.41 22.74
CA PRO A 191 15.84 -9.79 23.78
C PRO A 191 15.40 -11.12 24.41
N PRO A 192 16.34 -12.02 24.78
CA PRO A 192 16.01 -13.25 25.47
C PRO A 192 15.16 -12.89 26.70
N ARG A 193 13.91 -13.35 26.72
CA ARG A 193 13.04 -13.09 27.87
C ARG A 193 13.64 -13.85 29.05
N LEU A 194 14.17 -13.10 30.02
CA LEU A 194 14.44 -13.66 31.34
C LEU A 194 13.11 -14.23 31.87
N PRO A 195 13.06 -15.44 32.45
CA PRO A 195 12.79 -15.43 33.88
C PRO A 195 11.36 -15.23 34.41
N GLY A 196 10.53 -14.33 33.88
CA GLY A 196 9.61 -13.57 34.73
C GLY A 196 8.13 -13.55 34.31
N THR A 197 7.28 -13.71 35.32
CA THR A 197 5.81 -13.48 35.46
C THR A 197 4.85 -14.14 34.44
N SER A 198 5.14 -14.20 33.14
CA SER A 198 4.29 -14.91 32.17
C SER A 198 4.44 -16.43 32.20
N ARG A 199 5.43 -16.94 32.96
CA ARG A 199 5.66 -18.38 33.11
C ARG A 199 4.50 -19.10 33.79
N TYR A 200 3.74 -18.40 34.63
CA TYR A 200 2.59 -18.97 35.34
C TYR A 200 1.29 -18.91 34.54
N THR A 201 1.25 -18.14 33.44
CA THR A 201 0.10 -18.11 32.53
C THR A 201 0.27 -19.19 31.47
N PRO A 202 -0.60 -20.20 31.41
CA PRO A 202 -0.61 -21.19 30.33
C PRO A 202 -0.56 -20.52 28.97
N VAL A 203 0.12 -21.13 27.99
CA VAL A 203 0.25 -20.57 26.63
C VAL A 203 -1.11 -20.26 26.00
N ALA A 204 -2.14 -21.06 26.32
CA ALA A 204 -3.51 -20.85 25.87
C ALA A 204 -4.19 -19.59 26.43
N GLU A 205 -3.71 -19.06 27.56
CA GLU A 205 -4.21 -17.85 28.23
C GLU A 205 -3.35 -16.62 27.94
N ARG A 206 -2.23 -16.79 27.23
CA ARG A 206 -1.35 -15.70 26.83
C ARG A 206 -1.99 -14.88 25.72
N THR A 207 -1.90 -13.56 25.85
CA THR A 207 -2.30 -12.64 24.77
C THR A 207 -1.33 -12.77 23.59
N ALA A 208 -1.79 -12.54 22.36
CA ALA A 208 -0.98 -12.64 21.15
C ALA A 208 0.32 -11.81 21.23
N LEU A 209 0.25 -10.61 21.81
CA LEU A 209 1.40 -9.71 22.03
C LEU A 209 2.50 -10.31 22.92
N SER A 210 2.14 -11.28 23.75
CA SER A 210 3.07 -11.97 24.66
C SER A 210 3.62 -13.27 24.08
N LEU A 211 3.28 -13.65 22.85
CA LEU A 211 3.88 -14.81 22.20
C LEU A 211 5.29 -14.46 21.65
N ASP A 212 6.17 -15.46 21.55
CA ASP A 212 7.58 -15.24 21.22
C ASP A 212 7.79 -14.89 19.74
N GLY A 213 6.96 -15.44 18.84
CA GLY A 213 7.01 -15.17 17.41
C GLY A 213 6.33 -13.85 16.99
N PHE A 214 5.48 -13.26 17.83
CA PHE A 214 4.65 -12.11 17.46
C PHE A 214 5.45 -10.92 16.92
N TRP A 215 6.55 -10.59 17.61
CA TRP A 215 7.43 -9.46 17.32
C TRP A 215 8.59 -9.81 16.35
N TYR A 216 8.68 -11.06 15.90
CA TYR A 216 9.77 -11.50 15.04
C TYR A 216 9.33 -11.60 13.58
N GLY A 217 9.35 -10.46 12.86
CA GLY A 217 8.96 -10.38 11.44
C GLY A 217 10.10 -10.57 10.45
N ARG A 218 11.35 -10.75 10.91
CA ARG A 218 12.57 -10.73 10.08
C ARG A 218 12.47 -11.52 8.77
N ARG A 219 12.13 -12.81 8.84
CA ARG A 219 12.10 -13.69 7.65
C ARG A 219 10.83 -13.48 6.83
N LEU A 220 9.69 -13.35 7.50
CA LEU A 220 8.39 -13.03 6.89
C LEU A 220 8.49 -11.81 5.96
N VAL A 221 8.96 -10.69 6.49
CA VAL A 221 9.09 -9.42 5.76
C VAL A 221 10.14 -9.53 4.65
N ALA A 222 11.22 -10.29 4.85
CA ALA A 222 12.22 -10.53 3.80
C ALA A 222 11.65 -11.31 2.61
N ARG A 223 10.88 -12.38 2.84
CA ARG A 223 10.20 -13.16 1.78
C ARG A 223 9.21 -12.29 1.00
N LEU A 224 8.34 -11.57 1.70
CA LEU A 224 7.32 -10.73 1.07
C LEU A 224 7.95 -9.60 0.27
N ARG A 225 8.98 -8.92 0.79
CA ARG A 225 9.68 -7.86 0.06
C ARG A 225 10.34 -8.37 -1.22
N ALA A 226 10.97 -9.55 -1.18
CA ALA A 226 11.51 -10.17 -2.38
C ALA A 226 10.41 -10.47 -3.41
N ALA A 227 9.25 -10.97 -2.95
CA ALA A 227 8.10 -11.21 -3.81
C ALA A 227 7.54 -9.93 -4.45
N HIS A 228 7.38 -8.85 -3.67
CA HIS A 228 6.94 -7.55 -4.17
C HIS A 228 7.91 -6.94 -5.19
N THR A 229 9.22 -6.96 -4.88
CA THR A 229 10.26 -6.46 -5.79
C THR A 229 10.24 -7.25 -7.11
N THR A 230 10.14 -8.58 -7.02
CA THR A 230 10.05 -9.47 -8.18
C THR A 230 8.80 -9.18 -9.00
N ALA A 231 7.62 -9.09 -8.39
CA ALA A 231 6.37 -8.80 -9.10
C ALA A 231 6.41 -7.43 -9.81
N GLY A 232 6.99 -6.41 -9.18
CA GLY A 232 7.18 -5.10 -9.81
C GLY A 232 8.05 -5.18 -11.06
N VAL A 233 9.22 -5.84 -10.97
CA VAL A 233 10.14 -6.05 -12.12
C VAL A 233 9.50 -6.89 -13.22
N LEU A 234 8.82 -7.98 -12.87
CA LEU A 234 8.14 -8.84 -13.85
C LEU A 234 6.98 -8.11 -14.56
N THR A 235 6.32 -7.16 -13.90
CA THR A 235 5.28 -6.34 -14.54
C THR A 235 5.86 -5.52 -15.69
N ILE A 236 7.04 -4.91 -15.50
CA ILE A 236 7.76 -4.18 -16.55
C ILE A 236 8.13 -5.14 -17.70
N ALA A 237 8.65 -6.32 -17.36
CA ALA A 237 9.02 -7.36 -18.32
C ALA A 237 7.82 -7.81 -19.19
N VAL A 238 6.65 -8.01 -18.60
CA VAL A 238 5.42 -8.39 -19.31
C VAL A 238 5.01 -7.30 -20.31
N VAL A 239 5.07 -6.02 -19.92
CA VAL A 239 4.74 -4.89 -20.81
C VAL A 239 5.67 -4.84 -22.03
N LEU A 240 6.99 -4.98 -21.81
CA LEU A 240 7.97 -5.01 -22.90
C LEU A 240 7.78 -6.22 -23.84
N LEU A 241 7.48 -7.39 -23.29
CA LEU A 241 7.19 -8.60 -24.08
C LEU A 241 5.90 -8.45 -24.89
N ALA A 242 4.85 -7.87 -24.32
CA ALA A 242 3.58 -7.66 -25.01
C ALA A 242 3.75 -6.72 -26.22
N ALA A 243 4.58 -5.68 -26.08
CA ALA A 243 4.95 -4.78 -27.17
C ALA A 243 5.71 -5.51 -28.29
N GLY A 244 6.74 -6.30 -27.94
CA GLY A 244 7.51 -7.11 -28.88
C GLY A 244 6.63 -8.12 -29.64
N ALA A 245 5.76 -8.83 -28.92
CA ALA A 245 4.86 -9.82 -29.50
C ALA A 245 3.83 -9.21 -30.48
N LYS A 246 3.35 -7.98 -30.25
CA LYS A 246 2.50 -7.26 -31.22
C LYS A 246 3.28 -6.94 -32.50
N ALA A 247 4.54 -6.53 -32.39
CA ALA A 247 5.38 -6.27 -33.55
C ALA A 247 5.66 -7.57 -34.34
N ASP A 248 6.04 -8.65 -33.65
CA ASP A 248 6.42 -9.92 -34.29
C ASP A 248 5.24 -10.62 -34.99
N ARG A 249 4.00 -10.46 -34.49
CA ARG A 249 2.79 -10.96 -35.16
C ARG A 249 2.53 -10.29 -36.51
N ARG A 250 2.89 -9.01 -36.68
CA ARG A 250 2.68 -8.27 -37.94
C ARG A 250 3.66 -8.67 -39.03
N THR A 251 4.85 -9.15 -38.66
CA THR A 251 5.92 -9.54 -39.59
C THR A 251 5.88 -11.03 -40.00
N GLY A 252 4.85 -11.78 -39.60
CA GLY A 252 4.75 -13.23 -39.83
C GLY A 252 5.47 -14.02 -38.74
N GLY A 253 4.71 -14.62 -37.81
CA GLY A 253 5.15 -15.12 -36.50
C GLY A 253 6.11 -16.34 -36.45
N TYR A 254 6.92 -16.58 -37.46
CA TYR A 254 7.90 -17.68 -37.55
C TYR A 254 9.37 -17.21 -37.53
N THR A 255 9.64 -16.02 -37.02
CA THR A 255 11.01 -15.51 -36.86
C THR A 255 11.66 -16.07 -35.59
N THR A 256 13.00 -16.15 -35.55
CA THR A 256 13.77 -16.48 -34.35
C THR A 256 13.44 -15.57 -33.15
N LEU A 257 13.09 -14.31 -33.42
CA LEU A 257 12.58 -13.35 -32.44
C LEU A 257 11.26 -13.82 -31.81
N ALA A 258 10.31 -14.35 -32.59
CA ALA A 258 9.06 -14.87 -32.03
C ALA A 258 9.29 -16.08 -31.10
N LEU A 259 10.20 -16.98 -31.46
CA LEU A 259 10.55 -18.14 -30.61
C LEU A 259 11.26 -17.72 -29.32
N THR A 260 12.24 -16.83 -29.41
CA THR A 260 12.94 -16.30 -28.22
C THR A 260 12.00 -15.50 -27.32
N GLY A 261 11.06 -14.72 -27.88
CA GLY A 261 10.01 -14.04 -27.12
C GLY A 261 9.10 -14.99 -26.34
N ARG A 262 8.74 -16.15 -26.93
CA ARG A 262 7.98 -17.21 -26.23
C ARG A 262 8.78 -17.84 -25.10
N ALA A 263 10.06 -18.13 -25.31
CA ALA A 263 10.94 -18.65 -24.27
C ALA A 263 11.09 -17.67 -23.09
N LEU A 264 11.28 -16.37 -23.38
CA LEU A 264 11.31 -15.31 -22.37
C LEU A 264 9.97 -15.19 -21.63
N THR A 265 8.84 -15.34 -22.34
CA THR A 265 7.51 -15.37 -21.73
C THR A 265 7.36 -16.54 -20.75
N ALA A 266 7.80 -17.74 -21.15
CA ALA A 266 7.79 -18.91 -20.28
C ALA A 266 8.63 -18.70 -19.01
N LEU A 267 9.79 -18.05 -19.14
CA LEU A 267 10.64 -17.72 -18.00
C LEU A 267 9.99 -16.70 -17.05
N VAL A 268 9.31 -15.68 -17.59
CA VAL A 268 8.52 -14.73 -16.78
C VAL A 268 7.39 -15.45 -16.03
N ILE A 269 6.67 -16.37 -16.69
CA ILE A 269 5.62 -17.17 -16.06
C ILE A 269 6.21 -18.04 -14.93
N LEU A 270 7.36 -18.67 -15.15
CA LEU A 270 8.03 -19.48 -14.13
C LEU A 270 8.41 -18.64 -12.90
N LEU A 271 9.00 -17.46 -13.09
CA LEU A 271 9.35 -16.56 -12.00
C LEU A 271 8.12 -16.01 -11.28
N ALA A 272 7.03 -15.71 -12.01
CA ALA A 272 5.77 -15.31 -11.42
C ALA A 272 5.16 -16.43 -10.56
N ALA A 273 5.17 -17.68 -11.07
CA ALA A 273 4.72 -18.85 -10.31
C ALA A 273 5.57 -19.07 -9.06
N ALA A 274 6.90 -18.99 -9.16
CA ALA A 274 7.80 -19.08 -8.01
C ALA A 274 7.50 -17.98 -6.97
N THR A 275 7.22 -16.75 -7.42
CA THR A 275 6.82 -15.64 -6.55
C THR A 275 5.53 -15.93 -5.80
N LEU A 276 4.51 -16.47 -6.49
CA LEU A 276 3.25 -16.86 -5.87
C LEU A 276 3.42 -18.02 -4.88
N VAL A 277 4.29 -19.00 -5.18
CA VAL A 277 4.63 -20.08 -4.24
C VAL A 277 5.30 -19.52 -2.99
N VAL A 278 6.20 -18.54 -3.11
CA VAL A 278 6.80 -17.86 -1.94
C VAL A 278 5.71 -17.17 -1.12
N VAL A 279 4.80 -16.43 -1.74
CA VAL A 279 3.68 -15.76 -1.03
C VAL A 279 2.77 -16.77 -0.34
N TRP A 280 2.49 -17.90 -1.00
CA TRP A 280 1.64 -18.97 -0.47
C TRP A 280 2.26 -19.73 0.70
N ARG A 281 3.55 -20.08 0.60
CA ARG A 281 4.28 -20.81 1.64
C ARG A 281 4.67 -19.94 2.83
N THR A 282 4.81 -18.63 2.60
CA THR A 282 5.03 -17.70 3.69
C THR A 282 3.83 -17.81 4.64
N ALA A 283 4.03 -18.20 5.89
CA ALA A 283 2.98 -18.24 6.91
C ALA A 283 3.47 -17.44 8.11
N ARG A 284 2.59 -16.65 8.72
CA ARG A 284 2.94 -15.96 9.98
C ARG A 284 2.62 -16.91 11.12
N SER A 285 3.62 -17.23 11.94
CA SER A 285 3.41 -17.87 13.23
C SER A 285 3.65 -16.82 14.31
N GLU A 286 2.65 -16.58 15.16
CA GLU A 286 2.81 -15.71 16.31
C GLU A 286 3.41 -16.48 17.50
N ALA A 287 3.25 -17.81 17.52
CA ALA A 287 3.66 -18.67 18.62
C ALA A 287 5.19 -18.80 18.75
N ALA A 288 5.91 -18.93 17.63
CA ALA A 288 7.34 -19.18 17.62
C ALA A 288 8.06 -18.36 16.53
N PRO A 289 9.31 -17.91 16.78
CA PRO A 289 10.15 -17.30 15.75
C PRO A 289 10.36 -18.23 14.54
N ASP A 290 10.40 -17.64 13.36
CA ASP A 290 10.66 -18.37 12.11
C ASP A 290 12.17 -18.50 11.86
N ASP A 291 12.68 -19.73 11.94
CA ASP A 291 14.09 -20.05 11.73
C ASP A 291 14.43 -20.76 10.40
N GLU A 292 13.49 -20.87 9.46
CA GLU A 292 13.68 -21.61 8.20
C GLU A 292 14.63 -20.95 7.20
N SER A 293 15.57 -21.72 6.65
CA SER A 293 16.72 -21.25 5.85
C SER A 293 16.41 -20.98 4.37
N ASP A 294 15.49 -20.09 4.04
CA ASP A 294 15.13 -19.76 2.64
C ASP A 294 16.03 -18.69 1.99
N ARG A 295 17.21 -18.44 2.56
CA ARG A 295 18.02 -17.24 2.30
C ARG A 295 18.47 -17.14 0.84
N LEU A 296 18.78 -18.28 0.20
CA LEU A 296 19.26 -18.30 -1.19
C LEU A 296 18.14 -17.94 -2.17
N ILE A 297 16.98 -18.59 -2.07
CA ILE A 297 15.84 -18.36 -2.97
C ILE A 297 15.33 -16.92 -2.84
N VAL A 298 15.14 -16.44 -1.61
CA VAL A 298 14.64 -15.09 -1.33
C VAL A 298 15.59 -14.01 -1.86
N ARG A 299 16.90 -14.25 -1.79
CA ARG A 299 17.91 -13.33 -2.34
C ARG A 299 17.99 -13.41 -3.86
N ALA A 300 17.97 -14.62 -4.43
CA ALA A 300 18.17 -14.82 -5.86
C ALA A 300 16.98 -14.34 -6.70
N LEU A 301 15.75 -14.47 -6.19
CA LEU A 301 14.53 -14.24 -6.97
C LEU A 301 14.44 -12.81 -7.57
N PRO A 302 14.66 -11.70 -6.82
CA PRO A 302 14.66 -10.36 -7.41
C PRO A 302 15.77 -10.16 -8.46
N TYR A 303 16.97 -10.69 -8.21
CA TYR A 303 18.08 -10.58 -9.17
C TYR A 303 17.85 -11.41 -10.44
N ALA A 304 17.22 -12.59 -10.31
CA ALA A 304 16.79 -13.38 -11.46
C ALA A 304 15.78 -12.59 -12.30
N ALA A 305 14.78 -11.95 -11.68
CA ALA A 305 13.83 -11.10 -12.39
C ALA A 305 14.50 -9.92 -13.10
N LEU A 306 15.50 -9.28 -12.47
CA LEU A 306 16.30 -8.22 -13.10
C LEU A 306 17.10 -8.74 -14.30
N GLY A 307 17.72 -9.91 -14.17
CA GLY A 307 18.43 -10.55 -15.28
C GLY A 307 17.50 -10.86 -16.46
N VAL A 308 16.31 -11.38 -16.18
CA VAL A 308 15.28 -11.63 -17.20
C VAL A 308 14.78 -10.34 -17.83
N LEU A 309 14.55 -9.29 -17.04
CA LEU A 309 14.18 -7.97 -17.57
C LEU A 309 15.28 -7.41 -18.49
N ALA A 310 16.55 -7.56 -18.14
CA ALA A 310 17.66 -7.12 -18.98
C ALA A 310 17.70 -7.87 -20.32
N LEU A 311 17.52 -9.20 -20.31
CA LEU A 311 17.39 -10.01 -21.53
C LEU A 311 16.20 -9.56 -22.39
N ILE A 312 15.06 -9.27 -21.75
CA ILE A 312 13.87 -8.76 -22.43
C ILE A 312 14.11 -7.37 -23.01
N ALA A 313 14.80 -6.47 -22.30
CA ALA A 313 15.13 -5.14 -22.82
C ALA A 313 16.02 -5.22 -24.07
N VAL A 314 17.01 -6.12 -24.09
CA VAL A 314 17.84 -6.40 -25.27
C VAL A 314 16.99 -6.97 -26.41
N HIS A 315 16.13 -7.95 -26.11
CA HIS A 315 15.24 -8.57 -27.09
C HIS A 315 14.24 -7.56 -27.69
N THR A 316 13.66 -6.68 -26.87
CA THR A 316 12.72 -5.64 -27.31
C THR A 316 13.44 -4.56 -28.10
N GLY A 317 14.67 -4.19 -27.73
CA GLY A 317 15.51 -3.22 -28.45
C GLY A 317 16.09 -3.73 -29.78
N TRP A 318 15.96 -5.03 -30.07
CA TRP A 318 16.44 -5.62 -31.32
C TRP A 318 15.68 -5.05 -32.53
N ALA A 319 16.40 -4.89 -33.65
CA ALA A 319 15.86 -4.26 -34.85
C ALA A 319 14.70 -5.07 -35.44
N ARG A 320 13.57 -4.39 -35.64
CA ARG A 320 12.37 -4.91 -36.31
C ARG A 320 12.00 -3.95 -37.45
N PRO A 321 12.51 -4.18 -38.67
CA PRO A 321 12.27 -3.29 -39.81
C PRO A 321 10.77 -3.08 -40.04
N GLY A 322 10.36 -1.82 -40.26
CA GLY A 322 8.96 -1.47 -40.50
C GLY A 322 8.07 -1.42 -39.24
N ALA A 323 8.60 -1.70 -38.05
CA ALA A 323 7.84 -1.55 -36.81
C ALA A 323 7.50 -0.07 -36.54
N ARG A 324 6.23 0.22 -36.30
CA ARG A 324 5.72 1.55 -35.95
C ARG A 324 4.96 1.50 -34.62
N SER A 325 5.16 2.52 -33.78
CA SER A 325 4.37 2.74 -32.58
C SER A 325 3.15 3.60 -32.94
N HIS A 326 1.96 3.00 -32.88
CA HIS A 326 0.69 3.69 -33.11
C HIS A 326 -0.40 3.10 -32.21
N GLY A 327 -1.27 3.97 -31.72
CA GLY A 327 -2.31 3.62 -30.76
C GLY A 327 -1.72 3.29 -29.38
N PRO A 328 -2.58 2.90 -28.42
CA PRO A 328 -2.12 2.48 -27.11
C PRO A 328 -1.25 1.22 -27.19
N LEU A 329 -0.34 1.10 -26.22
CA LEU A 329 0.50 -0.07 -26.03
C LEU A 329 -0.37 -1.31 -25.74
N PRO A 330 0.03 -2.52 -26.20
CA PRO A 330 -0.68 -3.74 -25.86
C PRO A 330 -0.80 -3.94 -24.35
N GLY A 331 -1.99 -4.35 -23.91
CA GLY A 331 -2.23 -4.65 -22.50
C GLY A 331 -2.99 -3.56 -21.75
N SER A 332 -3.50 -2.52 -22.40
CA SER A 332 -4.39 -1.52 -21.79
C SER A 332 -5.60 -2.15 -21.06
N ALA A 333 -6.13 -3.27 -21.56
CA ALA A 333 -7.20 -4.04 -20.91
C ALA A 333 -6.80 -4.67 -19.56
N ALA A 334 -5.49 -4.78 -19.26
CA ALA A 334 -5.00 -5.39 -18.03
C ALA A 334 -5.45 -4.63 -16.78
N PHE A 335 -5.61 -3.30 -16.85
CA PHE A 335 -6.12 -2.52 -15.71
C PHE A 335 -7.53 -2.97 -15.31
N GLY A 336 -8.39 -3.30 -16.28
CA GLY A 336 -9.73 -3.86 -16.01
C GLY A 336 -9.64 -5.25 -15.39
N GLY A 337 -8.76 -6.10 -15.92
CA GLY A 337 -8.49 -7.42 -15.34
C GLY A 337 -8.00 -7.34 -13.90
N ILE A 338 -7.09 -6.41 -13.58
CA ILE A 338 -6.58 -6.17 -12.23
C ILE A 338 -7.71 -5.71 -11.31
N ALA A 339 -8.53 -4.74 -11.73
CA ALA A 339 -9.63 -4.22 -10.93
C ALA A 339 -10.68 -5.31 -10.60
N VAL A 340 -11.05 -6.13 -11.60
CA VAL A 340 -11.98 -7.25 -11.39
C VAL A 340 -11.38 -8.31 -10.48
N PHE A 341 -10.11 -8.68 -10.70
CA PHE A 341 -9.42 -9.65 -9.85
C PHE A 341 -9.32 -9.17 -8.39
N GLN A 342 -9.00 -7.89 -8.18
CA GLN A 342 -9.02 -7.27 -6.86
C GLN A 342 -10.42 -7.35 -6.21
N GLY A 343 -11.48 -7.06 -6.96
CA GLY A 343 -12.86 -7.22 -6.50
C GLY A 343 -13.19 -8.66 -6.09
N LEU A 344 -12.74 -9.66 -6.86
CA LEU A 344 -12.91 -11.08 -6.53
C LEU A 344 -12.14 -11.48 -5.26
N VAL A 345 -10.91 -10.99 -5.08
CA VAL A 345 -10.12 -11.22 -3.86
C VAL A 345 -10.77 -10.56 -2.65
N VAL A 346 -11.30 -9.34 -2.78
CA VAL A 346 -12.07 -8.65 -1.73
C VAL A 346 -13.34 -9.42 -1.37
N LEU A 347 -14.06 -9.95 -2.36
CA LEU A 347 -15.23 -10.80 -2.12
C LEU A 347 -14.84 -12.09 -1.37
N ALA A 348 -13.76 -12.75 -1.79
CA ALA A 348 -13.24 -13.93 -1.09
C ALA A 348 -12.81 -13.60 0.35
N LEU A 349 -12.22 -12.41 0.59
CA LEU A 349 -11.91 -11.91 1.92
C LEU A 349 -13.18 -11.70 2.76
N ALA A 350 -14.23 -11.13 2.18
CA ALA A 350 -15.51 -10.93 2.86
C ALA A 350 -16.17 -12.26 3.26
N VAL A 351 -16.18 -13.25 2.35
CA VAL A 351 -16.69 -14.60 2.65
C VAL A 351 -15.85 -15.26 3.75
N THR A 352 -14.52 -15.18 3.66
CA THR A 352 -13.62 -15.76 4.65
C THR A 352 -13.78 -15.09 6.02
N ALA A 353 -13.90 -13.75 6.04
CA ALA A 353 -14.17 -12.99 7.25
C ALA A 353 -15.51 -13.37 7.89
N TRP A 354 -16.55 -13.57 7.09
CA TRP A 354 -17.84 -14.03 7.58
C TRP A 354 -17.77 -15.43 8.21
N VAL A 355 -17.05 -16.36 7.59
CA VAL A 355 -16.80 -17.71 8.16
C VAL A 355 -16.07 -17.59 9.50
N LEU A 356 -15.00 -16.78 9.55
CA LEU A 356 -14.24 -16.54 10.77
C LEU A 356 -15.09 -15.89 11.86
N GLN A 357 -15.92 -14.92 11.51
CA GLN A 357 -16.83 -14.25 12.44
C GLN A 357 -17.86 -15.22 13.03
N ARG A 358 -18.38 -16.15 12.23
CA ARG A 358 -19.29 -17.19 12.73
C ARG A 358 -18.61 -18.19 13.66
N ALA A 359 -17.31 -18.42 13.47
CA ALA A 359 -16.51 -19.28 14.34
C ALA A 359 -16.03 -18.56 15.61
N ALA A 360 -15.95 -17.24 15.60
CA ALA A 360 -15.60 -16.42 16.75
C ALA A 360 -16.80 -16.37 17.73
N ARG A 361 -16.72 -17.15 18.82
CA ARG A 361 -17.75 -17.21 19.87
C ARG A 361 -17.87 -15.84 20.56
N ASP A 362 -19.05 -15.23 20.50
CA ASP A 362 -19.52 -14.06 21.28
C ASP A 362 -18.57 -12.85 21.46
N ASP A 363 -17.64 -12.60 20.53
CA ASP A 363 -16.83 -11.37 20.58
C ASP A 363 -17.62 -10.16 20.04
N ALA A 364 -18.37 -9.55 20.95
CA ALA A 364 -19.22 -8.38 20.70
C ALA A 364 -18.46 -7.14 20.20
N ARG A 365 -17.12 -7.13 20.25
CA ARG A 365 -16.28 -5.96 19.91
C ARG A 365 -15.71 -5.98 18.49
N THR A 366 -16.09 -6.95 17.66
CA THR A 366 -15.53 -7.06 16.30
C THR A 366 -16.07 -5.95 15.38
N ALA A 367 -15.16 -5.12 14.85
CA ALA A 367 -15.51 -4.02 13.95
C ALA A 367 -16.31 -4.51 12.74
N LEU A 368 -17.45 -3.86 12.48
CA LEU A 368 -18.39 -4.19 11.39
C LEU A 368 -18.78 -5.68 11.34
N ARG A 369 -18.89 -6.35 12.49
CA ARG A 369 -19.18 -7.80 12.57
C ARG A 369 -18.23 -8.62 11.68
N GLY A 370 -16.94 -8.27 11.73
CA GLY A 370 -15.87 -8.95 10.99
C GLY A 370 -15.59 -8.39 9.59
N MET A 371 -16.40 -7.46 9.08
CA MET A 371 -16.23 -6.87 7.75
C MET A 371 -15.23 -5.71 7.70
N GLY A 372 -14.60 -5.36 8.83
CA GLY A 372 -13.57 -4.33 8.91
C GLY A 372 -12.44 -4.53 7.92
N GLY A 373 -11.84 -5.72 7.90
CA GLY A 373 -10.72 -6.02 7.02
C GLY A 373 -11.06 -6.00 5.51
N PRO A 374 -12.16 -6.66 5.07
CA PRO A 374 -12.65 -6.54 3.68
C PRO A 374 -12.94 -5.09 3.25
N ALA A 375 -13.51 -4.26 4.15
CA ALA A 375 -13.82 -2.86 3.84
C ALA A 375 -12.54 -2.03 3.59
N VAL A 376 -11.53 -2.15 4.45
CA VAL A 376 -10.26 -1.43 4.23
C VAL A 376 -9.47 -2.01 3.04
N ALA A 377 -9.56 -3.31 2.78
CA ALA A 377 -9.00 -3.94 1.58
C ALA A 377 -9.59 -3.35 0.29
N LEU A 378 -10.92 -3.16 0.24
CA LEU A 378 -11.58 -2.49 -0.87
C LEU A 378 -11.11 -1.04 -1.04
N LEU A 379 -11.02 -0.29 0.06
CA LEU A 379 -10.53 1.09 0.04
C LEU A 379 -9.08 1.16 -0.47
N ALA A 380 -8.22 0.22 -0.07
CA ALA A 380 -6.85 0.14 -0.58
C ALA A 380 -6.81 -0.02 -2.11
N CYS A 381 -7.62 -0.92 -2.67
CA CYS A 381 -7.73 -1.09 -4.13
C CYS A 381 -8.24 0.16 -4.82
N ALA A 382 -9.23 0.81 -4.25
CA ALA A 382 -9.79 2.02 -4.83
C ALA A 382 -8.83 3.21 -4.81
N VAL A 383 -8.13 3.43 -3.69
CA VAL A 383 -7.07 4.44 -3.62
C VAL A 383 -5.99 4.13 -4.66
N GLY A 384 -5.58 2.86 -4.80
CA GLY A 384 -4.63 2.45 -5.84
C GLY A 384 -5.11 2.74 -7.26
N GLY A 385 -6.37 2.43 -7.56
CA GLY A 385 -6.99 2.69 -8.87
C GLY A 385 -7.10 4.18 -9.18
N VAL A 386 -7.63 4.97 -8.24
CA VAL A 386 -7.78 6.42 -8.38
C VAL A 386 -6.42 7.13 -8.52
N LEU A 387 -5.40 6.73 -7.76
CA LEU A 387 -4.05 7.27 -7.91
C LEU A 387 -3.46 6.92 -9.29
N SER A 388 -3.63 5.68 -9.74
CA SER A 388 -3.16 5.23 -11.06
C SER A 388 -3.84 5.99 -12.19
N GLY A 389 -5.17 6.09 -12.15
CA GLY A 389 -5.96 6.82 -13.13
C GLY A 389 -5.68 8.32 -13.13
N GLY A 390 -5.63 8.93 -11.95
CA GLY A 390 -5.35 10.36 -11.79
C GLY A 390 -3.97 10.74 -12.31
N VAL A 391 -2.93 9.96 -12.01
CA VAL A 391 -1.57 10.22 -12.51
C VAL A 391 -1.50 10.02 -14.03
N ALA A 392 -2.04 8.93 -14.56
CA ALA A 392 -2.02 8.66 -16.00
C ALA A 392 -2.77 9.75 -16.78
N GLN A 393 -3.96 10.14 -16.33
CA GLN A 393 -4.75 11.20 -16.97
C GLN A 393 -4.05 12.56 -16.90
N ARG A 394 -3.59 12.98 -15.71
CA ARG A 394 -2.92 14.28 -15.55
C ARG A 394 -1.63 14.36 -16.34
N PHE A 395 -0.90 13.26 -16.45
CA PHE A 395 0.31 13.20 -17.25
C PHE A 395 0.00 13.25 -18.75
N ALA A 396 -1.04 12.55 -19.20
CA ALA A 396 -1.50 12.63 -20.58
C ALA A 396 -1.94 14.05 -20.95
N ASP A 397 -2.75 14.71 -20.12
CA ASP A 397 -3.19 16.10 -20.33
C ASP A 397 -1.99 17.07 -20.44
N TRP A 398 -0.95 16.87 -19.62
CA TRP A 398 0.29 17.66 -19.68
C TRP A 398 1.08 17.41 -20.99
N MET A 399 1.13 16.16 -21.45
CA MET A 399 1.83 15.78 -22.68
C MET A 399 1.13 16.29 -23.94
N ASP A 400 -0.20 16.36 -23.93
CA ASP A 400 -1.04 16.74 -25.06
C ASP A 400 -1.09 18.26 -25.33
N GLY A 401 -0.45 19.07 -24.47
CA GLY A 401 -0.22 20.50 -24.71
C GLY A 401 -1.48 21.38 -24.65
N GLY A 402 -2.53 20.94 -23.97
CA GLY A 402 -3.79 21.67 -23.80
C GLY A 402 -4.95 21.12 -24.64
N ALA A 403 -4.70 20.15 -25.52
CA ALA A 403 -5.76 19.30 -26.06
C ALA A 403 -6.23 18.27 -25.01
N THR A 404 -7.40 17.67 -25.24
CA THR A 404 -7.95 16.61 -24.38
C THR A 404 -7.57 15.26 -24.99
N PRO A 405 -6.72 14.45 -24.33
CA PRO A 405 -6.28 13.17 -24.87
C PRO A 405 -7.44 12.28 -25.31
N GLY A 406 -7.33 11.67 -26.49
CA GLY A 406 -8.36 10.76 -27.03
C GLY A 406 -9.53 11.42 -27.77
N GLN A 407 -9.54 12.75 -27.91
CA GLN A 407 -10.46 13.46 -28.81
C GLN A 407 -9.98 13.46 -30.27
N VAL A 408 -10.85 13.83 -31.21
CA VAL A 408 -10.62 13.74 -32.67
C VAL A 408 -9.36 14.49 -33.13
N ASP A 409 -8.96 15.54 -32.42
CA ASP A 409 -7.78 16.36 -32.75
C ASP A 409 -6.61 16.18 -31.77
N ALA A 410 -6.68 15.22 -30.85
CA ALA A 410 -5.64 14.99 -29.85
C ALA A 410 -4.39 14.35 -30.49
N PRO A 411 -3.17 14.89 -30.24
CA PRO A 411 -1.94 14.30 -30.77
C PRO A 411 -1.66 12.88 -30.26
N ILE A 412 -2.23 12.48 -29.13
CA ILE A 412 -2.18 11.10 -28.64
C ILE A 412 -3.57 10.54 -28.27
N PRO A 413 -3.78 9.22 -28.45
CA PRO A 413 -4.98 8.53 -27.97
C PRO A 413 -5.23 8.67 -26.46
N GLY A 414 -4.16 8.81 -25.67
CA GLY A 414 -4.27 8.97 -24.22
C GLY A 414 -4.26 7.64 -23.45
N PRO A 415 -4.57 7.68 -22.15
CA PRO A 415 -4.48 6.51 -21.29
C PRO A 415 -5.61 5.49 -21.54
N PRO A 416 -5.47 4.25 -21.06
CA PRO A 416 -6.54 3.26 -21.07
C PRO A 416 -7.85 3.83 -20.55
N VAL A 417 -8.94 3.52 -21.25
CA VAL A 417 -10.30 4.02 -20.94
C VAL A 417 -10.66 3.86 -19.46
N LEU A 418 -10.33 2.72 -18.86
CA LEU A 418 -10.60 2.49 -17.43
C LEU A 418 -9.88 3.49 -16.51
N LEU A 419 -8.64 3.87 -16.82
CA LEU A 419 -7.90 4.85 -16.03
C LEU A 419 -8.56 6.24 -16.10
N SER A 420 -9.10 6.61 -17.25
CA SER A 420 -9.91 7.83 -17.39
C SER A 420 -11.22 7.76 -16.58
N TRP A 421 -11.90 6.61 -16.57
CA TRP A 421 -13.05 6.38 -15.69
C TRP A 421 -12.67 6.42 -14.20
N GLN A 422 -11.52 5.88 -13.81
CA GLN A 422 -11.04 5.96 -12.43
C GLN A 422 -10.66 7.39 -12.03
N ALA A 423 -10.11 8.18 -12.96
CA ALA A 423 -9.84 9.58 -12.73
C ALA A 423 -11.13 10.42 -12.58
N SER A 424 -12.18 10.12 -13.34
CA SER A 424 -13.46 10.84 -13.26
C SER A 424 -14.23 10.60 -11.96
N VAL A 425 -13.89 9.55 -11.20
CA VAL A 425 -14.44 9.27 -9.87
C VAL A 425 -13.92 10.25 -8.80
N ILE A 426 -12.77 10.92 -9.02
CA ILE A 426 -12.13 11.78 -8.02
C ILE A 426 -13.07 12.87 -7.47
N PRO A 427 -13.76 13.68 -8.31
CA PRO A 427 -14.65 14.73 -7.79
C PRO A 427 -15.81 14.16 -6.97
N ALA A 428 -16.40 13.05 -7.41
CA ALA A 428 -17.48 12.37 -6.67
C ALA A 428 -16.98 11.87 -5.30
N LEU A 429 -15.78 11.29 -5.26
CA LEU A 429 -15.16 10.84 -4.01
C LEU A 429 -14.87 12.01 -3.06
N LEU A 430 -14.41 13.16 -3.57
CA LEU A 430 -14.18 14.36 -2.76
C LEU A 430 -15.48 14.88 -2.13
N VAL A 431 -16.59 14.86 -2.88
CA VAL A 431 -17.92 15.20 -2.33
C VAL A 431 -18.31 14.24 -1.21
N VAL A 432 -18.11 12.94 -1.39
CA VAL A 432 -18.41 11.92 -0.38
C VAL A 432 -17.57 12.13 0.88
N VAL A 433 -16.27 12.38 0.73
CA VAL A 433 -15.36 12.68 1.85
C VAL A 433 -15.80 13.95 2.56
N ALA A 434 -16.19 15.01 1.84
CA ALA A 434 -16.69 16.25 2.42
C ALA A 434 -17.99 16.02 3.21
N VAL A 435 -18.94 15.25 2.67
CA VAL A 435 -20.18 14.89 3.36
C VAL A 435 -19.87 14.10 4.63
N VAL A 436 -18.98 13.11 4.57
CA VAL A 436 -18.55 12.32 5.75
C VAL A 436 -17.91 13.22 6.81
N ALA A 437 -17.05 14.16 6.41
CA ALA A 437 -16.40 15.10 7.32
C ALA A 437 -17.42 16.04 8.00
N VAL A 438 -18.40 16.55 7.24
CA VAL A 438 -19.49 17.37 7.77
C VAL A 438 -20.35 16.58 8.75
N LEU A 439 -20.74 15.35 8.42
CA LEU A 439 -21.52 14.49 9.31
C LEU A 439 -20.75 14.15 10.60
N ALA A 440 -19.46 13.89 10.51
CA ALA A 440 -18.59 13.69 11.66
C ALA A 440 -18.51 14.94 12.55
N ALA A 441 -18.34 16.12 11.95
CA ALA A 441 -18.31 17.40 12.68
C ALA A 441 -19.64 17.69 13.38
N VAL A 442 -20.77 17.52 12.68
CA VAL A 442 -22.12 17.68 13.24
C VAL A 442 -22.33 16.73 14.43
N ARG A 443 -21.91 15.46 14.28
CA ARG A 443 -21.97 14.48 15.38
C ARG A 443 -21.16 14.93 16.59
N VAL A 444 -19.94 15.43 16.41
CA VAL A 444 -19.11 15.95 17.52
C VAL A 444 -19.81 17.09 18.23
N VAL A 445 -20.40 18.03 17.49
CA VAL A 445 -21.15 19.16 18.08
C VAL A 445 -22.34 18.67 18.91
N ILE A 446 -23.12 17.72 18.38
CA ILE A 446 -24.28 17.14 19.07
C ILE A 446 -23.84 16.39 20.34
N VAL A 447 -22.84 15.51 20.23
CA VAL A 447 -22.33 14.71 21.36
C VAL A 447 -21.73 15.62 22.42
N ARG A 448 -20.94 16.63 22.03
CA ARG A 448 -20.40 17.64 22.95
C ARG A 448 -21.51 18.33 23.74
N GLY A 449 -22.59 18.73 23.07
CA GLY A 449 -23.74 19.36 23.72
C GLY A 449 -24.45 18.45 24.72
N ARG A 450 -24.49 17.13 24.46
CA ARG A 450 -25.03 16.13 25.41
C ARG A 450 -24.10 15.91 26.58
N VAL A 451 -22.83 15.58 26.33
CA VAL A 451 -21.82 15.30 27.37
C VAL A 451 -21.60 16.51 28.28
N ALA A 452 -21.66 17.74 27.75
CA ALA A 452 -21.50 18.95 28.55
C ALA A 452 -22.57 19.09 29.65
N LYS A 453 -23.75 18.46 29.50
CA LYS A 453 -24.81 18.46 30.53
C LYS A 453 -24.49 17.49 31.67
N ASP A 454 -23.77 16.41 31.39
CA ASP A 454 -23.48 15.35 32.36
C ASP A 454 -22.16 15.60 33.11
N VAL A 455 -21.22 16.33 32.49
CA VAL A 455 -19.89 16.62 33.04
C VAL A 455 -19.91 17.31 34.41
N PRO A 456 -20.81 18.27 34.73
CA PRO A 456 -20.91 18.82 36.09
C PRO A 456 -21.12 17.76 37.17
N GLY A 457 -21.79 16.65 36.86
CA GLY A 457 -21.98 15.52 37.78
C GLY A 457 -20.72 14.69 38.05
N LEU A 458 -19.62 14.94 37.32
CA LEU A 458 -18.31 14.29 37.54
C LEU A 458 -17.39 15.09 38.48
N TYR A 459 -17.76 16.32 38.84
CA TYR A 459 -17.01 17.12 39.81
C TYR A 459 -17.28 16.60 41.23
N ASP A 460 -16.33 16.82 42.14
CA ASP A 460 -16.61 16.66 43.57
C ASP A 460 -17.80 17.57 43.94
N PRO A 461 -18.80 17.09 44.69
CA PRO A 461 -19.95 17.91 45.11
C PRO A 461 -19.58 19.23 45.81
N ARG A 462 -18.35 19.37 46.31
CA ARG A 462 -17.83 20.58 46.96
C ARG A 462 -17.22 21.59 45.97
N GLU A 463 -16.95 21.19 44.73
CA GLU A 463 -16.38 22.05 43.69
C GLU A 463 -17.47 22.70 42.83
N HIS A 464 -17.31 23.98 42.50
CA HIS A 464 -18.18 24.64 41.54
C HIS A 464 -17.72 24.29 40.12
N PRO A 465 -18.59 23.71 39.27
CA PRO A 465 -18.21 23.35 37.90
C PRO A 465 -17.85 24.58 37.08
N ASP A 466 -16.60 24.67 36.61
CA ASP A 466 -16.20 25.70 35.64
C ASP A 466 -16.77 25.37 34.26
N GLU A 467 -17.54 26.31 33.68
CA GLU A 467 -18.12 26.17 32.34
C GLU A 467 -17.06 25.95 31.25
N ARG A 468 -15.92 26.64 31.32
CA ARG A 468 -14.86 26.54 30.31
C ARG A 468 -14.21 25.16 30.38
N ARG A 469 -13.88 24.70 31.58
CA ARG A 469 -13.36 23.35 31.83
C ARG A 469 -14.36 22.27 31.40
N THR A 470 -15.64 22.45 31.70
CA THR A 470 -16.72 21.55 31.29
C THR A 470 -16.85 21.44 29.77
N LYS A 471 -16.88 22.58 29.06
CA LYS A 471 -16.91 22.63 27.59
C LYS A 471 -15.68 22.01 26.95
N ARG A 472 -14.51 22.09 27.62
CA ARG A 472 -13.24 21.47 27.18
C ARG A 472 -13.29 19.95 27.35
N ILE A 473 -13.66 19.46 28.54
CA ILE A 473 -13.82 18.02 28.82
C ILE A 473 -14.82 17.39 27.84
N ALA A 474 -16.00 17.99 27.69
CA ALA A 474 -17.02 17.50 26.76
C ALA A 474 -16.54 17.53 25.30
N GLY A 475 -15.77 18.54 24.91
CA GLY A 475 -15.15 18.62 23.58
C GLY A 475 -14.14 17.49 23.35
N THR A 476 -13.27 17.23 24.32
CA THR A 476 -12.29 16.13 24.26
C THR A 476 -12.98 14.77 24.19
N ILE A 477 -14.01 14.52 25.01
CA ILE A 477 -14.77 13.25 25.00
C ILE A 477 -15.50 13.07 23.67
N ALA A 478 -16.18 14.11 23.17
CA ALA A 478 -16.90 14.03 21.90
C ALA A 478 -15.95 13.82 20.71
N GLY A 479 -14.78 14.49 20.73
CA GLY A 479 -13.74 14.30 19.72
C GLY A 479 -13.14 12.89 19.77
N ALA A 480 -12.88 12.36 20.97
CA ALA A 480 -12.43 10.98 21.14
C ALA A 480 -13.47 9.98 20.60
N GLY A 481 -14.77 10.21 20.80
CA GLY A 481 -15.84 9.36 20.29
C GLY A 481 -15.92 9.26 18.74
N LEU A 482 -15.17 10.07 17.99
CA LEU A 482 -15.03 9.87 16.54
C LEU A 482 -14.31 8.56 16.20
N THR A 483 -13.37 8.10 17.03
CA THR A 483 -12.68 6.83 16.79
C THR A 483 -13.65 5.66 16.87
N ASP A 484 -14.66 5.75 17.74
CA ASP A 484 -15.71 4.73 17.87
C ASP A 484 -16.64 4.70 16.65
N ALA A 485 -16.75 5.81 15.92
CA ALA A 485 -17.51 5.92 14.69
C ALA A 485 -16.75 5.47 13.44
N ALA A 486 -15.42 5.37 13.52
CA ALA A 486 -14.55 5.11 12.37
C ALA A 486 -14.96 3.86 11.56
N PRO A 487 -15.33 2.71 12.16
CA PRO A 487 -15.74 1.54 11.39
C PRO A 487 -16.95 1.83 10.47
N VAL A 488 -17.95 2.58 10.96
CA VAL A 488 -19.15 2.92 10.17
C VAL A 488 -18.81 3.84 9.01
N LEU A 489 -17.93 4.82 9.24
CA LEU A 489 -17.47 5.73 8.18
C LEU A 489 -16.66 4.99 7.11
N VAL A 490 -15.81 4.05 7.53
CA VAL A 490 -15.08 3.15 6.62
C VAL A 490 -16.05 2.32 5.79
N ALA A 491 -17.09 1.74 6.41
CA ALA A 491 -18.10 0.96 5.68
C ALA A 491 -18.86 1.80 4.64
N ALA A 492 -19.32 3.00 5.02
CA ALA A 492 -20.04 3.89 4.11
C ALA A 492 -19.16 4.31 2.93
N THR A 493 -17.91 4.70 3.20
CA THR A 493 -16.96 5.08 2.15
C THR A 493 -16.64 3.89 1.24
N ALA A 494 -16.44 2.70 1.81
CA ALA A 494 -16.20 1.47 1.06
C ALA A 494 -17.38 1.12 0.15
N ALA A 495 -18.62 1.24 0.63
CA ALA A 495 -19.82 0.99 -0.17
C ALA A 495 -19.95 1.95 -1.35
N VAL A 496 -19.77 3.25 -1.13
CA VAL A 496 -19.80 4.25 -2.21
C VAL A 496 -18.69 3.98 -3.23
N THR A 497 -17.50 3.67 -2.73
CA THR A 497 -16.34 3.36 -3.56
C THR A 497 -16.54 2.09 -4.38
N LEU A 498 -17.22 1.08 -3.84
CA LEU A 498 -17.59 -0.12 -4.58
C LEU A 498 -18.48 0.23 -5.79
N VAL A 499 -19.50 1.05 -5.57
CA VAL A 499 -20.44 1.47 -6.61
C VAL A 499 -19.73 2.28 -7.68
N LEU A 500 -18.91 3.26 -7.29
CA LEU A 500 -18.14 4.08 -8.22
C LEU A 500 -17.11 3.26 -9.01
N GLY A 501 -16.40 2.34 -8.34
CA GLY A 501 -15.44 1.45 -8.99
C GLY A 501 -16.11 0.46 -9.96
N ALA A 502 -17.24 -0.12 -9.58
CA ALA A 502 -18.02 -0.99 -10.45
C ALA A 502 -18.57 -0.23 -11.66
N GLY A 503 -19.06 1.00 -11.45
CA GLY A 503 -19.50 1.90 -12.51
C GLY A 503 -18.37 2.26 -13.48
N ALA A 504 -17.17 2.52 -12.97
CA ALA A 504 -15.99 2.79 -13.80
C ALA A 504 -15.60 1.59 -14.67
N VAL A 505 -15.59 0.37 -14.12
CA VAL A 505 -15.29 -0.86 -14.87
C VAL A 505 -16.37 -1.13 -15.92
N ALA A 506 -17.65 -1.07 -15.51
CA ALA A 506 -18.77 -1.31 -16.42
C ALA A 506 -18.83 -0.26 -17.54
N GLY A 507 -18.68 1.02 -17.20
CA GLY A 507 -18.63 2.11 -18.18
C GLY A 507 -17.51 1.93 -19.19
N ALA A 508 -16.30 1.60 -18.72
CA ALA A 508 -15.15 1.38 -19.59
C ALA A 508 -15.35 0.21 -20.56
N TRP A 509 -15.94 -0.90 -20.11
CA TRP A 509 -16.12 -2.10 -20.94
C TRP A 509 -17.34 -2.02 -21.86
N LEU A 510 -18.44 -1.41 -21.41
CA LEU A 510 -19.66 -1.31 -22.22
C LEU A 510 -19.55 -0.26 -23.31
N THR A 511 -18.82 0.83 -23.05
CA THR A 511 -18.75 1.97 -24.00
C THR A 511 -17.47 1.98 -24.83
N GLU A 512 -16.39 1.36 -24.34
CA GLU A 512 -15.03 1.47 -24.89
C GLU A 512 -14.57 2.93 -25.09
N ARG A 513 -15.18 3.88 -24.36
CA ARG A 513 -14.92 5.32 -24.46
C ARG A 513 -14.65 5.93 -23.08
N ALA A 514 -13.84 6.98 -23.07
CA ALA A 514 -13.64 7.80 -21.89
C ALA A 514 -14.97 8.44 -21.43
N PRO A 515 -15.15 8.73 -20.12
CA PRO A 515 -16.37 9.35 -19.62
C PRO A 515 -16.54 10.76 -20.18
N GLY A 516 -17.70 11.05 -20.77
CA GLY A 516 -18.03 12.34 -21.39
C GLY A 516 -19.07 12.21 -22.48
#